data_AF-A0A6S7LKE0-F1
#
_entry.id   AF-A0A6S7LKE0-F1
#
_cell.length_a   1.000
_cell.length_b   1.000
_cell.length_c   1.000
_cell.angle_alpha   90.00
_cell.angle_beta   90.00
_cell.angle_gamma   90.00
#
_symmetry.space_group_name_H-M   'P 1'
#
loop_
_entity.id
_entity.type
_entity.pdbx_description
1 polymer ?
#
loop_
_entity_poly.entity_id
_entity_poly.type
_entity_poly.pdbx_seq_one_letter_code
_entity_poly.pdbx_strand_id
1 'polypeptide(L)'
;MTDVIGARFEPACYTFPDNPEIVFTELTGIGTPSFPNLQIYCKNFSLETYDTFLILTSTRFTYVDLHLAQKIKSMGKSFFLIRTKIDLDAFNEKRKKRPDKEKMLRMIRADLYKNVKDLGIREDEIFLISNYETDRWDFKRLVEAILEKLSTGQKEALTLSLKILSHDVERKNVDVLK
;
A
#
# COMPACT_ATOMS: atom_id res chain seq x y z
N MET A 1 -10.75 -14.54 -3.46
CA MET A 1 -9.55 -15.38 -3.59
C MET A 1 -9.18 -15.35 -5.06
N THR A 2 -8.22 -14.51 -5.43
CA THR A 2 -7.41 -14.71 -6.64
C THR A 2 -5.98 -14.79 -6.13
N ASP A 3 -5.67 -15.98 -5.61
CA ASP A 3 -4.30 -16.39 -5.41
C ASP A 3 -3.85 -16.90 -6.78
N VAL A 4 -3.32 -16.02 -7.61
CA VAL A 4 -2.64 -16.47 -8.83
C VAL A 4 -1.31 -17.03 -8.33
N ILE A 5 -1.27 -18.34 -8.11
CA ILE A 5 -0.03 -19.10 -7.90
C ILE A 5 0.72 -19.09 -9.23
N GLY A 6 1.34 -17.96 -9.53
CA GLY A 6 2.18 -17.76 -10.69
C GLY A 6 3.19 -16.71 -10.29
N ALA A 7 4.35 -17.16 -9.80
CA ALA A 7 5.46 -16.25 -9.57
C ALA A 7 5.78 -15.55 -10.90
N ARG A 8 5.44 -14.27 -11.01
CA ARG A 8 5.75 -13.49 -12.20
C ARG A 8 7.22 -13.11 -12.09
N PHE A 9 8.06 -13.67 -12.97
CA PHE A 9 9.49 -13.38 -12.94
C PHE A 9 9.80 -11.96 -13.41
N GLU A 10 8.90 -11.38 -14.22
CA GLU A 10 9.00 -10.02 -14.72
C GLU A 10 8.01 -9.08 -14.02
N PRO A 11 8.43 -7.86 -13.65
CA PRO A 11 7.52 -6.86 -13.13
C PRO A 11 6.32 -6.59 -14.06
N ALA A 12 5.17 -6.31 -13.48
CA ALA A 12 4.03 -5.78 -14.22
C ALA A 12 3.97 -4.27 -14.06
N CYS A 13 4.08 -3.52 -15.15
CA CYS A 13 4.03 -2.06 -15.11
C CYS A 13 2.62 -1.57 -15.50
N TYR A 14 2.09 -0.64 -14.71
CA TYR A 14 0.82 0.02 -14.91
C TYR A 14 1.06 1.52 -14.95
N THR A 15 0.97 2.09 -16.13
CA THR A 15 1.04 3.54 -16.32
C THR A 15 -0.27 4.18 -15.86
N PHE A 16 -0.17 5.26 -15.10
CA PHE A 16 -1.34 5.94 -14.62
C PHE A 16 -2.08 6.66 -15.77
N PRO A 17 -3.40 6.48 -15.95
CA PRO A 17 -4.11 6.89 -17.17
C PRO A 17 -3.93 8.35 -17.56
N ASP A 18 -4.00 9.29 -16.61
CA ASP A 18 -3.88 10.72 -16.92
C ASP A 18 -2.49 11.28 -16.58
N ASN A 19 -1.53 10.42 -16.17
CA ASN A 19 -0.14 10.82 -16.00
C ASN A 19 0.84 9.71 -16.42
N PRO A 20 1.42 9.79 -17.62
CA PRO A 20 2.37 8.78 -18.08
C PRO A 20 3.69 8.74 -17.30
N GLU A 21 4.00 9.77 -16.50
CA GLU A 21 5.19 9.79 -15.64
C GLU A 21 5.02 8.96 -14.37
N ILE A 22 3.78 8.61 -14.00
CA ILE A 22 3.51 7.78 -12.82
C ILE A 22 3.34 6.34 -13.29
N VAL A 23 4.30 5.49 -12.93
CA VAL A 23 4.27 4.06 -13.24
C VAL A 23 4.23 3.28 -11.93
N PHE A 24 3.16 2.50 -11.75
CA PHE A 24 3.07 1.51 -10.69
C PHE A 24 3.62 0.20 -11.18
N THR A 25 4.64 -0.31 -10.48
CA THR A 25 5.23 -1.60 -10.81
C THR A 25 4.86 -2.62 -9.76
N GLU A 26 4.08 -3.62 -10.15
CA GLU A 26 3.78 -4.77 -9.31
C GLU A 26 4.96 -5.76 -9.35
N LEU A 27 5.46 -6.07 -8.17
CA LEU A 27 6.58 -6.99 -7.95
C LEU A 27 6.06 -8.26 -7.29
N THR A 28 6.59 -9.41 -7.71
CA THR A 28 6.31 -10.68 -7.03
C THR A 28 6.77 -10.61 -5.57
N GLY A 29 6.06 -11.29 -4.68
CA GLY A 29 6.43 -11.37 -3.27
C GLY A 29 7.79 -12.04 -3.04
N ILE A 30 8.58 -11.46 -2.15
CA ILE A 30 9.81 -12.08 -1.61
C ILE A 30 9.45 -13.26 -0.69
N GLY A 31 10.32 -14.27 -0.64
CA GLY A 31 10.09 -15.49 0.14
C GLY A 31 9.38 -16.61 -0.62
N THR A 32 9.14 -16.42 -1.91
CA THR A 32 8.74 -17.50 -2.82
C THR A 32 9.95 -18.36 -3.21
N PRO A 33 9.76 -19.61 -3.68
CA PRO A 33 10.87 -20.45 -4.16
C PRO A 33 11.75 -19.75 -5.21
N SER A 34 11.14 -18.89 -6.04
CA SER A 34 11.83 -18.07 -7.05
C SER A 34 12.67 -16.94 -6.46
N PHE A 35 12.35 -16.47 -5.26
CA PHE A 35 13.01 -15.33 -4.60
C PHE A 35 13.30 -15.63 -3.12
N PRO A 36 14.25 -16.55 -2.83
CA PRO A 36 14.46 -17.07 -1.48
C PRO A 36 15.18 -16.10 -0.55
N ASN A 37 15.89 -15.10 -1.09
CA ASN A 37 16.59 -14.10 -0.29
C ASN A 37 16.54 -12.71 -0.92
N LEU A 38 16.77 -11.71 -0.07
CA LEU A 38 16.64 -10.30 -0.42
C LEU A 38 17.70 -9.82 -1.42
N GLN A 39 18.90 -10.41 -1.44
CA GLN A 39 19.95 -10.02 -2.39
C GLN A 39 19.56 -10.36 -3.83
N ILE A 40 19.10 -11.60 -4.05
CA ILE A 40 18.60 -12.05 -5.35
C ILE A 40 17.39 -11.21 -5.77
N TYR A 41 16.47 -10.98 -4.83
CA TYR A 41 15.29 -10.15 -5.07
C TYR A 41 15.66 -8.73 -5.52
N CYS A 42 16.59 -8.08 -4.80
CA CYS A 42 17.02 -6.72 -5.12
C CYS A 42 17.61 -6.62 -6.53
N LYS A 43 18.47 -7.59 -6.88
CA LYS A 43 19.14 -7.62 -8.18
C LYS A 43 18.17 -7.92 -9.32
N ASN A 44 17.28 -8.89 -9.14
CA ASN A 44 16.34 -9.30 -10.19
C ASN A 44 15.32 -8.23 -10.53
N PHE A 45 14.92 -7.43 -9.53
CA PHE A 45 13.93 -6.37 -9.72
C PHE A 45 14.53 -4.97 -9.80
N SER A 46 15.87 -4.86 -9.76
CA SER A 46 16.60 -3.59 -9.81
C SER A 46 16.00 -2.52 -8.91
N LEU A 47 15.82 -2.83 -7.62
CA LEU A 47 15.06 -1.97 -6.70
C LEU A 47 15.61 -0.53 -6.64
N GLU A 48 16.90 -0.33 -6.87
CA GLU A 48 17.53 0.99 -6.98
C GLU A 48 16.90 1.92 -8.03
N THR A 49 16.19 1.36 -9.03
CA THR A 49 15.57 2.12 -10.12
C THR A 49 14.25 2.80 -9.72
N TYR A 50 13.59 2.37 -8.65
CA TYR A 50 12.32 2.97 -8.20
C TYR A 50 12.55 4.21 -7.34
N ASP A 51 11.64 5.18 -7.41
CA ASP A 51 11.69 6.40 -6.60
C ASP A 51 11.22 6.16 -5.16
N THR A 52 10.18 5.35 -5.00
CA THR A 52 9.57 5.02 -3.71
C THR A 52 8.92 3.64 -3.76
N PHE A 53 8.54 3.13 -2.59
CA PHE A 53 7.97 1.78 -2.44
C PHE A 53 6.67 1.81 -1.64
N LEU A 54 5.72 0.96 -2.02
CA LEU A 54 4.51 0.67 -1.26
C LEU A 54 4.65 -0.73 -0.64
N ILE A 55 4.89 -0.81 0.67
CA ILE A 55 4.98 -2.09 1.38
C ILE A 55 3.59 -2.43 1.92
N LEU A 56 2.93 -3.41 1.27
CA LEU A 56 1.59 -3.85 1.62
C LEU A 56 1.62 -5.06 2.55
N THR A 57 1.01 -4.95 3.74
CA THR A 57 0.78 -6.08 4.65
C THR A 57 -0.72 -6.26 4.91
N SER A 58 -1.21 -7.50 5.07
CA SER A 58 -2.65 -7.78 5.15
C SER A 58 -3.11 -8.62 6.36
N THR A 59 -2.18 -9.11 7.18
CA THR A 59 -2.51 -9.81 8.44
C THR A 59 -1.39 -9.62 9.44
N ARG A 60 -0.18 -10.06 9.09
CA ARG A 60 1.02 -9.99 9.92
C ARG A 60 2.11 -9.21 9.20
N PHE A 61 2.83 -8.40 9.94
CA PHE A 61 4.11 -7.86 9.52
C PHE A 61 5.18 -8.90 9.85
N THR A 62 5.85 -9.40 8.82
CA THR A 62 6.79 -10.51 8.93
C THR A 62 8.22 -9.99 9.00
N TYR A 63 9.15 -10.87 9.41
CA TYR A 63 10.58 -10.60 9.31
C TYR A 63 10.99 -10.23 7.87
N VAL A 64 10.36 -10.85 6.87
CA VAL A 64 10.64 -10.58 5.45
C VAL A 64 10.28 -9.12 5.09
N ASP A 65 9.14 -8.63 5.57
CA ASP A 65 8.71 -7.24 5.37
C ASP A 65 9.67 -6.25 6.03
N LEU A 66 10.12 -6.56 7.25
CA LEU A 66 11.11 -5.75 7.98
C LEU A 66 12.43 -5.66 7.22
N HIS A 67 12.93 -6.79 6.72
CA HIS A 67 14.19 -6.82 5.99
C HIS A 67 14.10 -6.07 4.66
N LEU A 68 12.97 -6.16 3.96
CA LEU A 68 12.73 -5.38 2.75
C LEU A 68 12.75 -3.87 3.08
N ALA A 69 12.03 -3.45 4.12
CA ALA A 69 12.01 -2.06 4.59
C ALA A 69 13.40 -1.53 4.96
N GLN A 70 14.19 -2.31 5.71
CA GLN A 70 15.58 -2.00 6.06
C GLN A 70 16.45 -1.82 4.81
N LYS A 71 16.31 -2.73 3.84
CA LYS A 71 17.08 -2.68 2.61
C LYS A 71 16.72 -1.46 1.78
N ILE A 72 15.44 -1.13 1.62
CA ILE A 72 14.98 0.09 0.95
C ILE A 72 15.61 1.34 1.59
N LYS A 73 15.59 1.43 2.92
CA LYS A 73 16.22 2.54 3.65
C LYS A 73 17.73 2.59 3.48
N SER A 74 18.41 1.44 3.49
CA SER A 74 19.86 1.37 3.27
C SER A 74 20.27 1.86 1.87
N MET A 75 19.35 1.83 0.89
CA MET A 75 19.55 2.36 -0.47
C MET A 75 19.20 3.86 -0.57
N GLY A 76 18.86 4.51 0.55
CA GLY A 76 18.44 5.92 0.58
C GLY A 76 17.04 6.17 0.00
N LYS A 77 16.26 5.10 -0.23
CA LYS A 77 14.93 5.20 -0.83
C LYS A 77 13.85 5.35 0.25
N SER A 78 12.76 6.02 -0.12
CA SER A 78 11.59 6.19 0.73
C SER A 78 10.59 5.05 0.54
N PHE A 79 9.71 4.83 1.51
CA PHE A 79 8.61 3.89 1.36
C PHE A 79 7.40 4.28 2.22
N PHE A 80 6.25 3.74 1.85
CA PHE A 80 5.00 3.81 2.60
C PHE A 80 4.68 2.43 3.18
N LEU A 81 4.37 2.38 4.48
CA LEU A 81 3.93 1.15 5.13
C LEU A 81 2.40 1.12 5.21
N ILE A 82 1.79 0.14 4.56
CA ILE A 82 0.33 0.09 4.36
C ILE A 82 -0.21 -1.25 4.85
N ARG A 83 -1.08 -1.19 5.86
CA ARG A 83 -1.88 -2.33 6.31
C ARG A 83 -3.21 -2.34 5.57
N THR A 84 -3.35 -3.27 4.64
CA THR A 84 -4.58 -3.52 3.87
C THR A 84 -5.56 -4.39 4.66
N LYS A 85 -6.79 -4.55 4.16
CA LYS A 85 -7.84 -5.42 4.71
C LYS A 85 -8.31 -5.04 6.12
N ILE A 86 -8.25 -3.76 6.48
CA ILE A 86 -8.69 -3.30 7.81
C ILE A 86 -10.20 -3.48 8.03
N ASP A 87 -10.97 -3.61 6.94
CA ASP A 87 -12.39 -3.97 6.95
C ASP A 87 -12.63 -5.35 7.60
N LEU A 88 -11.74 -6.32 7.36
CA LEU A 88 -11.82 -7.65 7.97
C LEU A 88 -11.50 -7.58 9.47
N ASP A 89 -10.48 -6.81 9.84
CA ASP A 89 -10.13 -6.58 11.25
C ASP A 89 -11.30 -5.90 11.98
N ALA A 90 -11.95 -4.91 11.36
CA ALA A 90 -13.14 -4.24 11.87
C ALA A 90 -14.37 -5.17 11.95
N PHE A 91 -14.55 -6.06 10.98
CA PHE A 91 -15.60 -7.08 11.01
C PHE A 91 -15.40 -8.04 12.19
N ASN A 92 -14.17 -8.50 12.41
CA ASN A 92 -13.83 -9.37 13.53
C ASN A 92 -14.00 -8.67 14.89
N GLU A 93 -13.61 -7.40 15.00
CA GLU A 93 -13.78 -6.60 16.21
C GLU A 93 -15.26 -6.49 16.62
N LYS A 94 -16.17 -6.30 15.65
CA LYS A 94 -17.63 -6.22 15.90
C LYS A 94 -18.20 -7.48 16.56
N ARG A 95 -17.53 -8.63 16.46
CA ARG A 95 -17.98 -9.91 17.05
C ARG A 95 -17.59 -10.06 18.53
N LYS A 96 -16.79 -9.15 19.08
CA LYS A 96 -16.39 -9.18 20.50
C LYS A 96 -17.53 -8.71 21.41
N LYS A 97 -17.52 -9.17 22.67
CA LYS A 97 -18.49 -8.75 23.71
C LYS A 97 -18.51 -7.24 23.95
N ARG A 98 -17.36 -6.58 23.80
CA ARG A 98 -17.18 -5.12 23.93
C ARG A 98 -16.31 -4.63 22.77
N PRO A 99 -16.91 -4.31 21.62
CA PRO A 99 -16.15 -3.87 20.45
C PRO A 99 -15.58 -2.47 20.68
N ASP A 100 -14.31 -2.27 20.34
CA ASP A 100 -13.65 -0.97 20.39
C ASP A 100 -12.78 -0.81 19.14
N LYS A 101 -13.38 -0.22 18.10
CA LYS A 101 -12.72 -0.07 16.80
C LYS A 101 -11.52 0.87 16.86
N GLU A 102 -11.60 1.94 17.64
CA GLU A 102 -10.51 2.90 17.75
C GLU A 102 -9.30 2.30 18.46
N LYS A 103 -9.53 1.57 19.56
CA LYS A 103 -8.48 0.84 20.24
C LYS A 103 -7.86 -0.23 19.34
N MET A 104 -8.66 -0.95 18.57
CA MET A 104 -8.18 -1.93 17.61
C MET A 104 -7.27 -1.29 16.55
N LEU A 105 -7.66 -0.17 15.96
CA LEU A 105 -6.82 0.59 15.01
C LEU A 105 -5.52 1.09 15.66
N ARG A 106 -5.59 1.65 16.88
CA ARG A 106 -4.39 2.09 17.63
C ARG A 106 -3.44 0.92 17.91
N MET A 107 -3.96 -0.23 18.31
CA MET A 107 -3.14 -1.41 18.61
C MET A 107 -2.45 -1.96 17.35
N ILE A 108 -3.18 -2.03 16.23
CA ILE A 108 -2.60 -2.49 14.95
C ILE A 108 -1.48 -1.53 14.51
N ARG A 109 -1.72 -0.21 14.60
CA ARG A 109 -0.72 0.78 14.21
C ARG A 109 0.52 0.73 15.10
N ALA A 110 0.34 0.65 16.41
CA ALA A 110 1.44 0.56 17.37
C ALA A 110 2.27 -0.72 17.19
N ASP A 111 1.63 -1.85 16.87
CA ASP A 111 2.32 -3.11 16.60
C ASP A 111 3.19 -3.02 15.35
N LEU A 112 2.66 -2.45 14.26
CA LEU A 112 3.44 -2.18 13.05
C LEU A 112 4.60 -1.22 13.33
N TYR A 113 4.32 -0.11 14.03
CA TYR A 113 5.31 0.90 14.37
C TYR A 113 6.47 0.33 15.18
N LYS A 114 6.18 -0.53 16.17
CA LYS A 114 7.21 -1.18 16.98
C LYS A 114 8.27 -1.90 16.13
N ASN A 115 7.88 -2.48 15.01
CA ASN A 115 8.79 -3.21 14.12
C ASN A 115 9.65 -2.28 13.26
N VAL A 116 9.20 -1.06 12.97
CA VAL A 116 9.86 -0.14 12.03
C VAL A 116 10.33 1.19 12.64
N LYS A 117 10.17 1.38 13.95
CA LYS A 117 10.52 2.63 14.66
C LYS A 117 11.98 3.07 14.42
N ASP A 118 12.90 2.12 14.28
CA ASP A 118 14.34 2.41 14.10
C ASP A 118 14.67 2.77 12.64
N LEU A 119 13.69 2.76 11.73
CA LEU A 119 13.83 3.14 10.33
C LEU A 119 13.50 4.62 10.06
N GLY A 120 13.30 5.40 11.12
CA GLY A 120 13.02 6.84 11.03
C GLY A 120 11.66 7.16 10.41
N ILE A 121 10.69 6.26 10.58
CA ILE A 121 9.30 6.45 10.15
C ILE A 121 8.51 6.87 11.38
N ARG A 122 7.56 7.80 11.24
CA ARG A 122 6.66 8.15 12.34
C ARG A 122 5.45 7.24 12.39
N GLU A 123 4.86 7.07 13.56
CA GLU A 123 3.68 6.21 13.69
C GLU A 123 2.50 6.70 12.83
N ASP A 124 2.34 8.02 12.66
CA ASP A 124 1.33 8.62 11.78
C ASP A 124 1.59 8.33 10.29
N GLU A 125 2.81 7.95 9.89
CA GLU A 125 3.15 7.59 8.50
C GLU A 125 2.80 6.11 8.17
N ILE A 126 2.09 5.42 9.06
CA ILE A 126 1.54 4.08 8.83
C ILE A 126 0.06 4.20 8.45
N PHE A 127 -0.29 3.64 7.29
CA PHE A 127 -1.62 3.75 6.70
C PHE A 127 -2.41 2.44 6.89
N LEU A 128 -3.58 2.52 7.52
CA LEU A 128 -4.51 1.40 7.66
C LEU A 128 -5.68 1.59 6.69
N ILE A 129 -5.81 0.72 5.70
CA ILE A 129 -6.75 0.92 4.59
C ILE A 129 -7.62 -0.32 4.32
N SER A 130 -8.74 -0.08 3.66
CA SER A 130 -9.51 -1.10 2.95
C SER A 130 -9.59 -0.74 1.47
N ASN A 131 -9.38 -1.71 0.60
CA ASN A 131 -9.58 -1.53 -0.84
C ASN A 131 -11.08 -1.59 -1.23
N TYR A 132 -11.95 -2.06 -0.32
CA TYR A 132 -13.39 -2.14 -0.56
C TYR A 132 -14.15 -0.89 -0.05
N GLU A 133 -13.62 -0.20 0.95
CA GLU A 133 -14.23 0.99 1.56
C GLU A 133 -13.23 2.15 1.53
N THR A 134 -13.03 2.74 0.34
CA THR A 134 -12.02 3.78 0.07
C THR A 134 -12.34 5.16 0.67
N ASP A 135 -13.57 5.34 1.15
CA ASP A 135 -14.03 6.52 1.87
C ASP A 135 -13.69 6.48 3.38
N ARG A 136 -13.15 5.36 3.87
CA ARG A 136 -12.87 5.11 5.29
C ARG A 136 -11.39 4.96 5.61
N TRP A 137 -11.10 5.07 6.91
CA TRP A 137 -9.76 4.95 7.50
C TRP A 137 -8.73 5.84 6.80
N ASP A 138 -7.53 5.31 6.49
CA ASP A 138 -6.43 6.09 5.95
C ASP A 138 -6.36 6.11 4.41
N PHE A 139 -7.36 5.60 3.67
CA PHE A 139 -7.22 5.44 2.22
C PHE A 139 -7.01 6.79 1.51
N LYS A 140 -7.85 7.79 1.81
CA LYS A 140 -7.68 9.15 1.25
C LYS A 140 -6.34 9.78 1.67
N ARG A 141 -5.96 9.63 2.93
CA ARG A 141 -4.71 10.12 3.49
C ARG A 141 -3.48 9.49 2.82
N LEU A 142 -3.55 8.21 2.47
CA LEU A 142 -2.52 7.51 1.71
C LEU A 142 -2.38 8.10 0.30
N VAL A 143 -3.50 8.32 -0.38
CA VAL A 143 -3.51 8.92 -1.72
C VAL A 143 -2.91 10.32 -1.69
N GLU A 144 -3.28 11.16 -0.72
CA GLU A 144 -2.70 12.49 -0.49
C GLU A 144 -1.19 12.42 -0.21
N ALA A 145 -0.75 11.49 0.65
CA ALA A 145 0.67 11.34 0.97
C ALA A 145 1.51 10.85 -0.23
N ILE A 146 0.96 9.98 -1.08
CA ILE A 146 1.59 9.58 -2.34
C ILE A 146 1.67 10.78 -3.29
N LEU A 147 0.55 11.51 -3.45
CA LEU A 147 0.50 12.74 -4.23
C LEU A 147 1.57 13.73 -3.79
N GLU A 148 1.73 13.96 -2.49
CA GLU A 148 2.70 14.91 -1.95
C GLU A 148 4.17 14.61 -2.33
N LYS A 149 4.51 13.33 -2.55
CA LYS A 149 5.84 12.90 -2.99
C LYS A 149 6.11 13.14 -4.48
N LEU A 150 5.05 13.32 -5.27
CA LEU A 150 5.17 13.58 -6.69
C LEU A 150 5.56 15.05 -6.95
N SER A 151 6.14 15.33 -8.11
CA SER A 151 6.40 16.72 -8.54
C SER A 151 5.07 17.49 -8.72
N THR A 152 5.10 18.83 -8.74
CA THR A 152 3.88 19.64 -8.89
C THR A 152 3.06 19.26 -10.13
N GLY A 153 3.71 19.01 -11.27
CA GLY A 153 3.02 18.56 -12.49
C GLY A 153 2.40 17.17 -12.34
N GLN A 154 3.06 16.29 -11.58
CA GLN A 154 2.55 14.95 -11.33
C GLN A 154 1.35 14.93 -10.36
N LYS A 155 1.32 15.86 -9.39
CA LYS A 155 0.20 16.07 -8.46
C LYS A 155 -1.08 16.47 -9.18
N GLU A 156 -0.99 17.41 -10.10
CA GLU A 156 -2.14 17.94 -10.84
C GLU A 156 -2.79 16.84 -11.68
N ALA A 157 -1.98 16.07 -12.40
CA ALA A 157 -2.45 14.97 -13.23
C ALA A 157 -3.12 13.84 -12.41
N LEU A 158 -2.51 13.40 -11.30
CA LEU A 158 -3.10 12.38 -10.42
C LEU A 158 -4.38 12.87 -9.72
N THR A 159 -4.43 14.13 -9.32
CA THR A 159 -5.64 14.74 -8.72
C THR A 159 -6.80 14.80 -9.72
N LEU A 160 -6.53 15.11 -10.99
CA LEU A 160 -7.54 15.14 -12.04
C LEU A 160 -8.13 13.73 -12.28
N SER A 161 -7.29 12.70 -12.35
CA SER A 161 -7.78 11.31 -12.49
C SER A 161 -8.63 10.84 -11.33
N LEU A 162 -8.20 11.12 -10.10
CA LEU A 162 -8.95 10.70 -8.92
C LEU A 162 -10.31 11.40 -8.84
N LYS A 163 -10.37 12.68 -9.26
CA LYS A 163 -11.64 13.40 -9.41
C LYS A 163 -12.51 12.77 -10.49
N ILE A 164 -11.95 12.42 -11.66
CA ILE A 164 -12.70 11.74 -12.73
C ILE A 164 -13.24 10.39 -12.23
N LEU A 165 -12.43 9.59 -11.55
CA LEU A 165 -12.85 8.32 -10.96
C LEU A 165 -13.96 8.50 -9.92
N SER A 166 -13.88 9.55 -9.08
CA SER A 166 -14.97 9.86 -8.13
C SER A 166 -16.27 10.23 -8.84
N HIS A 167 -16.18 11.01 -9.93
CA HIS A 167 -17.34 11.42 -10.71
C HIS A 167 -17.95 10.27 -11.53
N ASP A 168 -17.12 9.36 -12.04
CA ASP A 168 -17.56 8.17 -12.78
C ASP A 168 -18.19 7.12 -11.86
N VAL A 169 -17.69 6.99 -10.63
CA VAL A 169 -18.34 6.17 -9.59
C VAL A 169 -19.71 6.77 -9.21
N GLU A 170 -19.84 8.10 -9.15
CA GLU A 170 -21.13 8.75 -8.94
C GLU A 170 -22.10 8.56 -10.11
N ARG A 171 -21.65 8.65 -11.37
CA ARG A 171 -22.51 8.45 -12.55
C ARG A 171 -22.99 6.99 -12.67
N LYS A 172 -22.14 6.00 -12.39
CA LYS A 172 -22.53 4.58 -12.42
C LYS A 172 -23.57 4.22 -11.36
N ASN A 173 -23.65 4.95 -10.25
CA ASN A 173 -24.69 4.74 -9.24
C ASN A 173 -26.06 5.34 -9.63
N VAL A 174 -26.11 6.26 -10.59
CA VAL A 174 -27.37 6.85 -11.10
C VAL A 174 -27.98 6.00 -12.22
N ASP A 175 -27.16 5.31 -13.02
CA ASP A 175 -27.64 4.44 -14.11
C ASP A 175 -28.08 3.03 -13.65
N VAL A 176 -27.87 2.66 -12.39
CA VAL A 176 -28.34 1.38 -11.81
C VAL A 176 -29.71 1.52 -11.11
N LEU A 177 -30.30 2.72 -11.12
CA LEU A 177 -31.62 3.02 -10.55
C LEU A 177 -32.67 3.44 -11.59
N LYS A 178 -32.55 2.98 -12.84
CA LYS A 178 -33.62 3.07 -13.85
C LYS A 178 -34.06 1.69 -14.33
#